data_AF-A0A936PXG3-F1
#
_entry.id   AF-A0A936PXG3-F1
#
_cell.length_a   1.000
_cell.length_b   1.000
_cell.length_c   1.000
_cell.angle_alpha   90.00
_cell.angle_beta   90.00
_cell.angle_gamma   90.00
#
_symmetry.space_group_name_H-M   'P 1'
#
loop_
_entity.id
_entity.type
_entity.pdbx_description
1 polymer ?
#
loop_
_entity_poly.entity_id
_entity_poly.type
_entity_poly.pdbx_seq_one_letter_code
_entity_poly.pdbx_strand_id
1 'polypeptide(L)' 'MAYPLHQVRGEVAFLAYHLHWALDAILELPHRERGAWVGEVSKINQRVIDASKS' A
#
# COMPACT_ATOMS: atom_id res chain seq x y z
N MET A 1 -11.46 6.37 17.59
CA MET A 1 -10.01 6.56 17.41
C MET A 1 -9.80 7.17 16.03
N ALA A 2 -9.23 8.38 15.95
CA ALA A 2 -8.97 9.05 14.68
C ALA A 2 -7.86 8.28 13.92
N TYR A 3 -8.11 7.97 12.65
CA TYR A 3 -7.10 7.35 11.81
C TYR A 3 -5.96 8.36 11.58
N PRO A 4 -4.71 8.07 11.99
CA PRO A 4 -3.65 9.09 11.99
C PRO A 4 -3.30 9.52 10.57
N LEU A 5 -3.32 10.83 10.31
CA LEU A 5 -3.02 11.39 8.97
C LEU A 5 -1.63 11.01 8.43
N HIS A 6 -0.66 10.77 9.31
CA HIS A 6 0.67 10.30 8.90
C HIS A 6 0.62 8.88 8.31
N GLN A 7 -0.29 8.04 8.78
CA GLN A 7 -0.47 6.67 8.31
C GLN A 7 -1.10 6.65 6.91
N VAL A 8 -2.07 7.54 6.65
CA VAL A 8 -2.69 7.71 5.31
C VAL A 8 -1.63 8.01 4.25
N ARG A 9 -0.75 8.99 4.50
CA ARG A 9 0.25 9.43 3.51
C ARG A 9 1.22 8.30 3.13
N GLY A 10 1.64 7.51 4.12
CA GLY A 10 2.52 6.36 3.89
C GLY A 10 1.86 5.27 3.05
N GLU A 11 0.62 4.87 3.40
CA GLU A 11 -0.14 3.88 2.64
C GLU A 11 -0.35 4.31 1.19
N VAL A 12 -0.74 5.57 0.99
CA VAL A 12 -1.01 6.11 -0.34
C VAL A 12 0.26 6.16 -1.19
N ALA A 13 1.37 6.68 -0.64
CA ALA A 13 2.64 6.75 -1.37
C ALA A 13 3.16 5.34 -1.71
N PHE A 14 3.03 4.39 -0.78
CA PHE A 14 3.43 3.00 -1.00
C PHE A 14 2.66 2.35 -2.14
N LEU A 15 1.33 2.50 -2.14
CA LEU A 15 0.47 1.95 -3.20
C LEU A 15 0.70 2.63 -4.54
N ALA A 16 0.81 3.96 -4.57
CA ALA A 16 1.09 4.71 -5.80
C ALA A 16 2.43 4.28 -6.42
N TYR A 17 3.45 4.04 -5.61
CA TYR A 17 4.76 3.59 -6.08
C TYR A 17 4.73 2.18 -6.68
N HIS A 18 4.03 1.22 -6.05
CA HIS A 18 4.05 -0.18 -6.47
C HIS A 18 3.00 -0.53 -7.53
N LEU A 19 1.83 0.12 -7.48
CA LEU A 19 0.71 -0.17 -8.37
C LEU A 19 0.57 0.86 -9.50
N HIS A 20 1.29 1.97 -9.42
CA HIS A 20 1.21 3.10 -10.36
C HIS A 20 -0.21 3.67 -10.51
N TRP A 21 -1.04 3.48 -9.49
CA TRP A 21 -2.37 4.08 -9.42
C TRP A 21 -2.26 5.57 -9.11
N ALA A 22 -3.21 6.33 -9.62
CA ALA A 22 -3.30 7.75 -9.35
C ALA A 22 -3.67 8.01 -7.87
N LEU A 23 -3.16 9.12 -7.32
CA LEU A 23 -3.26 9.43 -5.89
C LEU A 23 -4.72 9.55 -5.43
N ASP A 24 -5.53 10.21 -6.25
CA ASP A 24 -6.98 10.36 -6.13
C ASP A 24 -7.68 9.01 -6.01
N ALA A 25 -7.39 8.07 -6.92
CA ALA A 25 -7.99 6.73 -6.88
C ALA A 25 -7.69 5.99 -5.56
N ILE A 26 -6.49 6.16 -4.98
CA ILE A 26 -6.11 5.52 -3.71
C ILE A 26 -6.75 6.23 -2.50
N LEU A 27 -6.94 7.54 -2.58
CA LEU A 27 -7.60 8.33 -1.54
C LEU A 27 -9.11 8.06 -1.47
N GLU A 28 -9.73 7.68 -2.58
CA GLU A 28 -11.13 7.25 -2.66
C GLU A 28 -11.38 5.90 -1.98
N LEU A 29 -10.35 5.06 -1.81
CA LEU A 29 -10.50 3.77 -1.14
C LEU A 29 -10.87 3.96 0.35
N PRO A 30 -11.84 3.16 0.85
CA PRO A 30 -12.08 3.04 2.27
C PRO A 30 -10.80 2.67 3.01
N HIS A 31 -10.60 3.23 4.21
CA HIS A 31 -9.37 3.00 4.96
C HIS A 31 -9.04 1.50 5.16
N ARG A 32 -10.05 0.67 5.43
CA ARG A 32 -9.86 -0.79 5.57
C ARG A 32 -9.37 -1.45 4.30
N GLU A 33 -9.90 -1.03 3.16
CA GLU A 33 -9.55 -1.58 1.86
C GLU A 33 -8.13 -1.16 1.45
N ARG A 34 -7.78 0.11 1.66
CA ARG A 34 -6.41 0.59 1.46
C ARG A 34 -5.40 -0.19 2.31
N GLY A 35 -5.71 -0.44 3.58
CA GLY A 35 -4.87 -1.28 4.45
C GLY A 35 -4.73 -2.72 3.94
N ALA A 36 -5.80 -3.31 3.39
CA ALA A 36 -5.74 -4.64 2.79
C ALA A 36 -4.80 -4.69 1.57
N TRP A 37 -4.90 -3.70 0.68
CA TRP A 37 -4.02 -3.58 -0.49
C TRP A 37 -2.55 -3.43 -0.10
N VAL A 38 -2.24 -2.61 0.92
CA VAL A 38 -0.88 -2.48 1.45
C VAL A 38 -0.33 -3.84 1.91
N GLY A 39 -1.17 -4.64 2.58
CA GLY A 39 -0.82 -6.00 2.99
C GLY A 39 -0.51 -6.94 1.82
N GLU A 40 -1.35 -6.95 0.79
CA GLU A 40 -1.15 -7.80 -0.40
C GLU A 40 0.11 -7.42 -1.18
N VAL A 41 0.34 -6.12 -1.43
CA VAL A 41 1.55 -5.64 -2.09
C VAL A 41 2.80 -6.00 -1.28
N SER A 42 2.74 -5.89 0.05
CA SER A 42 3.85 -6.29 0.93
C SER A 42 4.18 -7.78 0.81
N LYS A 43 3.17 -8.66 0.75
CA LYS A 43 3.36 -10.11 0.57
C LYS A 43 4.01 -10.43 -0.77
N ILE A 44 3.59 -9.77 -1.85
CA ILE A 44 4.19 -9.94 -3.18
C ILE A 44 5.65 -9.50 -3.16
N ASN A 45 5.93 -8.32 -2.60
CA ASN A 45 7.28 -7.78 -2.53
C ASN A 45 8.23 -8.69 -1.72
N GLN A 46 7.77 -9.24 -0.60
CA GLN A 46 8.53 -10.22 0.18
C GLN A 46 8.90 -11.45 -0.65
N ARG A 47 7.94 -12.03 -1.38
CA ARG A 47 8.21 -13.20 -2.25
C ARG A 47 9.22 -12.88 -3.35
N VAL A 48 9.15 -11.70 -3.96
CA VAL A 48 10.11 -11.25 -4.98
C VAL A 48 11.51 -11.10 -4.40
N ILE A 49 11.62 -10.47 -3.23
CA ILE A 49 12.89 -10.30 -2.51
C ILE A 49 13.49 -11.66 -2.16
N ASP A 50 12.68 -12.59 -1.66
CA ASP A 50 13.13 -13.93 -1.27
C ASP A 50 13.60 -14.74 -2.48
N ALA A 51 12.87 -14.66 -3.59
CA ALA A 51 13.26 -15.29 -4.85
C ALA A 51 14.55 -14.70 -5.46
N SER A 52 14.83 -13.42 -5.21
CA SER A 52 16.04 -12.75 -5.71
C SER A 52 17.30 -13.05 -4.89
N LYS A 53 17.15 -13.68 -3.71
CA LYS A 53 18.25 -14.00 -2.79
C LYS A 53 18.78 -15.44 -2.95
N SER A 54 18.15 -16.26 -3.79
CA SER A 54 18.57 -17.63 -4.15
C SER A 54 19.31 -17.63 -5.47
#